data_AF-A0A352PTF1-F1
#
_entry.id   AF-A0A352PTF1-F1
#
_cell.length_a   1.000
_cell.length_b   1.000
_cell.length_c   1.000
_cell.angle_alpha   90.00
_cell.angle_beta   90.00
_cell.angle_gamma   90.00
#
_symmetry.space_group_name_H-M   'P 1'
#
loop_
_entity.id
_entity.type
_entity.pdbx_description
1 polymer ?
#
loop_
_entity_poly.entity_id
_entity_poly.type
_entity_poly.pdbx_seq_one_letter_code
_entity_poly.pdbx_strand_id
1 'polypeptide(L)'
;MKTLMTPLLLTLKVAGLATILAFLIGVTLAFFLARYRFWGREYLDAIFTLPLVLPPTVLGYYLIVLVGRNGWIGRWLYEAFGITLIFTWQGAVLASAVVSVPLVFKAARSAFESVDANLEKAARTLGLTEVGVFFRVSFPLAWRGIMAGTMLGFARAMGEFGATLMV
;
A
#
# COMPACT_ATOMS: atom_id res chain seq x y z
N MET A 1 29.35 5.32 -16.60
CA MET A 1 28.32 4.27 -16.52
C MET A 1 28.17 3.67 -15.12
N LYS A 2 29.23 3.20 -14.44
CA LYS A 2 29.15 2.62 -13.08
C LYS A 2 28.47 3.53 -12.04
N THR A 3 28.66 4.85 -12.13
CA THR A 3 28.09 5.83 -11.19
C THR A 3 26.56 5.94 -11.23
N LEU A 4 25.91 5.60 -12.36
CA LEU A 4 24.44 5.66 -12.51
C LEU A 4 23.75 4.35 -12.09
N MET A 5 24.48 3.23 -12.05
CA MET A 5 23.89 1.93 -11.75
C MET A 5 23.48 1.80 -10.28
N THR A 6 24.27 2.34 -9.36
CA THR A 6 23.99 2.28 -7.91
C THR A 6 22.67 2.97 -7.52
N PRO A 7 22.41 4.24 -7.91
CA PRO A 7 21.14 4.89 -7.59
C PRO A 7 19.95 4.26 -8.33
N LEU A 8 20.16 3.75 -9.55
CA LEU A 8 19.12 3.03 -10.29
C LEU A 8 18.70 1.74 -9.57
N LEU A 9 19.66 0.92 -9.14
CA LEU A 9 19.40 -0.31 -8.38
C LEU A 9 18.76 -0.01 -7.03
N LEU A 10 19.17 1.05 -6.36
CA LEU A 10 18.54 1.49 -5.12
C LEU A 10 17.09 1.90 -5.35
N THR A 11 16.81 2.67 -6.40
CA THR A 11 15.44 3.09 -6.77
C THR A 11 14.56 1.88 -7.07
N LEU A 12 15.05 0.93 -7.87
CA LEU A 12 14.33 -0.32 -8.16
C LEU A 12 14.08 -1.16 -6.91
N LYS A 13 15.07 -1.26 -6.02
CA LYS A 13 14.93 -1.96 -4.73
C LYS A 13 13.86 -1.30 -3.87
N VAL A 14 13.92 0.03 -3.74
CA VAL A 14 12.98 0.82 -2.94
C VAL A 14 11.57 0.71 -3.49
N ALA A 15 11.39 1.00 -4.78
CA ALA A 15 10.09 0.95 -5.45
C ALA A 15 9.50 -0.47 -5.46
N GLY A 16 10.33 -1.50 -5.66
CA GLY A 16 9.89 -2.90 -5.62
C GLY A 16 9.36 -3.29 -4.24
N LEU A 17 10.11 -3.01 -3.17
CA LEU A 17 9.66 -3.31 -1.80
C LEU A 17 8.45 -2.45 -1.40
N ALA A 18 8.43 -1.17 -1.76
CA ALA A 18 7.30 -0.28 -1.52
C ALA A 18 6.02 -0.78 -2.21
N THR A 19 6.16 -1.29 -3.44
CA THR A 19 5.04 -1.86 -4.21
C THR A 19 4.52 -3.14 -3.57
N ILE A 20 5.38 -4.01 -3.06
CA ILE A 20 4.95 -5.22 -2.34
C ILE A 20 4.14 -4.83 -1.09
N LEU A 21 4.63 -3.86 -0.31
CA LEU A 21 3.90 -3.36 0.85
C LEU A 21 2.57 -2.73 0.45
N ALA A 22 2.56 -1.88 -0.59
CA ALA A 22 1.36 -1.23 -1.10
C ALA A 22 0.35 -2.25 -1.66
N PHE A 23 0.82 -3.31 -2.31
CA PHE A 23 0.01 -4.43 -2.77
C PHE A 23 -0.65 -5.15 -1.60
N LEU A 24 0.12 -5.60 -0.61
CA LEU A 24 -0.43 -6.34 0.53
C LEU A 24 -1.46 -5.49 1.30
N ILE A 25 -1.09 -4.25 1.65
CA ILE A 25 -1.96 -3.35 2.40
C ILE A 25 -3.18 -2.96 1.56
N GLY A 26 -2.94 -2.48 0.33
CA GLY A 26 -3.99 -1.96 -0.55
C GLY A 26 -4.99 -3.02 -0.97
N VAL A 27 -4.55 -4.23 -1.34
CA VAL A 27 -5.44 -5.31 -1.77
C VAL A 27 -6.25 -5.85 -0.60
N THR A 28 -5.65 -6.08 0.57
CA THR A 28 -6.36 -6.57 1.75
C THR A 28 -7.44 -5.59 2.19
N LEU A 29 -7.11 -4.30 2.28
CA LEU A 29 -8.09 -3.25 2.62
C LEU A 29 -9.15 -3.09 1.55
N ALA A 30 -8.76 -3.13 0.27
CA ALA A 30 -9.68 -3.04 -0.85
C ALA A 30 -10.72 -4.16 -0.81
N PHE A 31 -10.31 -5.40 -0.55
CA PHE A 31 -11.23 -6.53 -0.43
C PHE A 31 -12.18 -6.34 0.74
N PHE A 32 -11.66 -5.96 1.92
CA PHE A 32 -12.47 -5.73 3.11
C PHE A 32 -13.51 -4.63 2.87
N LEU A 33 -13.10 -3.49 2.33
CA LEU A 33 -14.02 -2.38 2.05
C LEU A 33 -14.98 -2.71 0.90
N ALA A 34 -14.59 -3.52 -0.08
CA ALA A 34 -15.49 -3.92 -1.16
C ALA A 34 -16.61 -4.85 -0.68
N ARG A 35 -16.36 -5.69 0.34
CA ARG A 35 -17.31 -6.73 0.80
C ARG A 35 -18.12 -6.34 2.03
N TYR A 36 -17.52 -5.64 2.98
CA TYR A 36 -18.21 -5.27 4.21
C TYR A 36 -18.82 -3.87 4.12
N ARG A 37 -20.07 -3.75 4.58
CA ARG A 37 -20.77 -2.46 4.72
C ARG A 37 -20.95 -2.16 6.20
N PHE A 38 -20.32 -1.07 6.65
CA PHE A 38 -20.40 -0.56 8.02
C PHE A 38 -20.27 0.96 8.00
N TRP A 39 -20.75 1.62 9.05
CA TRP A 39 -20.85 3.09 9.14
C TRP A 39 -19.52 3.85 8.90
N GLY A 40 -18.39 3.29 9.37
CA GLY A 40 -17.05 3.89 9.26
C GLY A 40 -16.35 3.68 7.92
N ARG A 41 -16.99 3.03 6.93
CA ARG A 41 -16.34 2.64 5.67
C ARG A 41 -15.84 3.84 4.88
N GLU A 42 -16.63 4.91 4.81
CA GLU A 42 -16.26 6.11 4.05
C GLU A 42 -15.09 6.85 4.70
N TYR A 43 -15.04 6.90 6.04
CA TYR A 43 -13.91 7.47 6.76
C TYR A 43 -12.61 6.70 6.51
N LEU A 44 -12.66 5.36 6.53
CA LEU A 44 -11.49 4.54 6.20
C LEU A 44 -11.06 4.74 4.74
N ASP A 45 -12.00 4.75 3.81
CA ASP A 45 -11.73 5.02 2.40
C ASP A 45 -11.06 6.39 2.21
N ALA A 46 -11.55 7.42 2.91
CA ALA A 46 -10.94 8.75 2.91
C ALA A 46 -9.51 8.70 3.45
N ILE A 47 -9.28 8.10 4.63
CA ILE A 47 -7.95 7.98 5.26
C ILE A 47 -6.93 7.34 4.32
N PHE A 48 -7.28 6.22 3.67
CA PHE A 48 -6.38 5.55 2.73
C PHE A 48 -6.23 6.28 1.40
N THR A 49 -7.09 7.26 1.11
CA THR A 49 -6.98 8.13 -0.07
C THR A 49 -6.21 9.42 0.22
N LEU A 50 -6.13 9.86 1.48
CA LEU A 50 -5.47 11.11 1.88
C LEU A 50 -4.05 11.27 1.30
N PRO A 51 -3.19 10.25 1.27
CA PRO A 51 -1.84 10.42 0.71
C PRO A 51 -1.82 10.83 -0.76
N LEU A 52 -2.89 10.60 -1.52
CA LEU A 52 -3.00 11.04 -2.91
C LEU A 52 -3.23 12.56 -3.02
N VAL A 53 -3.85 13.17 -2.01
CA VAL A 53 -4.26 14.59 -2.01
C VAL A 53 -3.24 15.47 -1.28
N LEU A 54 -2.55 14.91 -0.28
CA LEU A 54 -1.57 15.64 0.51
C LEU A 54 -0.30 15.97 -0.30
N PRO A 55 0.27 17.17 -0.13
CA PRO A 55 1.59 17.48 -0.68
C PRO A 55 2.65 16.49 -0.17
N PRO A 56 3.62 16.07 -1.02
CA PRO A 56 4.65 15.11 -0.61
C PRO A 56 5.46 15.55 0.60
N THR A 57 5.72 16.85 0.74
CA THR A 57 6.41 17.44 1.90
C THR A 57 5.61 17.26 3.19
N VAL A 58 4.28 17.39 3.14
CA VAL A 58 3.41 17.20 4.30
C VAL A 58 3.42 15.72 4.72
N LEU A 59 3.40 14.81 3.74
CA LEU A 59 3.54 13.37 4.01
C LEU A 59 4.90 13.04 4.63
N GLY A 60 5.99 13.59 4.09
CA GLY A 60 7.33 13.45 4.67
C GLY A 60 7.39 13.94 6.11
N TYR A 61 6.82 15.11 6.40
CA TYR A 61 6.74 15.63 7.76
C TYR A 61 5.96 14.68 8.70
N TYR A 62 4.79 14.19 8.30
CA TYR A 62 4.03 13.23 9.12
C TYR A 62 4.79 11.92 9.35
N LEU A 63 5.55 11.45 8.35
CA LEU A 63 6.39 10.28 8.52
C LEU A 63 7.52 10.52 9.53
N ILE A 64 8.15 11.70 9.55
CA ILE A 64 9.13 12.06 10.59
C ILE A 64 8.47 12.07 11.97
N VAL A 65 7.28 12.67 12.10
CA VAL A 65 6.57 12.76 13.38
C VAL A 65 6.19 11.38 13.92
N LEU A 66 5.82 10.44 13.04
CA LEU A 66 5.41 9.10 13.44
C LEU A 66 6.61 8.15 13.64
N VAL A 67 7.54 8.16 12.69
CA VAL A 67 8.58 7.14 12.49
C VAL A 67 9.97 7.66 12.85
N GLY A 68 10.10 8.95 13.13
CA GLY A 68 11.32 9.51 13.68
C GLY A 68 11.62 9.02 15.08
N ARG A 69 12.88 9.18 15.49
CA ARG A 69 13.39 8.67 16.79
C ARG A 69 12.59 9.17 18.00
N ASN A 70 11.99 10.35 17.89
CA ASN A 70 11.14 10.93 18.93
C ASN A 70 9.64 10.62 18.75
N GLY A 71 9.25 10.09 17.60
CA GLY A 71 7.88 9.69 17.26
C GLY A 71 7.46 8.39 17.92
N TRP A 72 6.16 8.12 17.96
CA TRP A 72 5.62 6.97 18.71
C TRP A 72 6.10 5.63 18.14
N ILE A 73 6.10 5.47 16.81
CA ILE A 73 6.55 4.23 16.15
C ILE A 73 8.08 4.17 16.15
N GLY A 74 8.74 5.26 15.79
CA GLY A 74 10.19 5.29 15.67
C GLY A 74 10.92 5.13 17.01
N ARG A 75 10.39 5.68 18.10
CA ARG A 75 10.93 5.47 19.45
C ARG A 75 10.85 4.01 19.87
N TRP A 76 9.69 3.39 19.71
CA TRP A 76 9.51 1.97 20.02
C TRP A 76 10.46 1.09 19.19
N LEU A 77 10.60 1.37 17.90
CA LEU A 77 11.49 0.63 17.00
C LEU A 77 12.97 0.77 17.42
N TYR A 78 13.35 1.96 17.89
CA TYR A 78 14.69 2.24 18.38
C TYR A 78 14.96 1.56 19.73
N GLU A 79 14.03 1.62 20.68
CA GLU A 79 14.18 1.02 22.01
C GLU A 79 14.15 -0.51 21.96
N ALA A 80 13.29 -1.10 21.13
CA ALA A 80 13.14 -2.55 21.04
C ALA A 80 14.20 -3.21 20.14
N PHE A 81 14.60 -2.55 19.04
CA PHE A 81 15.44 -3.17 18.01
C PHE A 81 16.67 -2.34 17.62
N GLY A 82 16.85 -1.12 18.16
CA GLY A 82 17.93 -0.23 17.76
C GLY A 82 17.80 0.33 16.34
N ILE A 83 16.62 0.22 15.71
CA ILE A 83 16.42 0.59 14.30
C ILE A 83 15.98 2.06 14.19
N THR A 84 16.66 2.82 13.33
CA THR A 84 16.25 4.17 12.91
C THR A 84 15.89 4.16 11.43
N LEU A 85 14.71 4.70 11.09
CA LEU A 85 14.23 4.75 9.70
C LEU A 85 14.53 6.08 8.99
N ILE A 86 14.76 7.16 9.75
CA ILE A 86 15.13 8.46 9.16
C ILE A 86 16.53 8.39 8.54
N PHE A 87 16.67 8.94 7.33
CA PHE A 87 17.82 9.00 6.44
C PHE A 87 18.34 7.61 6.05
N THR A 88 17.41 6.65 5.92
CA THR A 88 17.73 5.27 5.53
C THR A 88 16.94 4.85 4.30
N TRP A 89 17.46 3.87 3.56
CA TRP A 89 16.74 3.31 2.42
C TRP A 89 15.44 2.61 2.84
N GLN A 90 15.34 2.13 4.08
CA GLN A 90 14.12 1.57 4.66
C GLN A 90 13.06 2.65 4.89
N GLY A 91 13.47 3.84 5.35
CA GLY A 91 12.60 5.02 5.43
C GLY A 91 12.07 5.40 4.05
N ALA A 92 12.94 5.36 3.02
CA ALA A 92 12.52 5.60 1.65
C ALA A 92 11.47 4.56 1.16
N VAL A 93 11.65 3.27 1.49
CA VAL A 93 10.65 2.23 1.20
C VAL A 93 9.31 2.55 1.83
N LEU A 94 9.31 2.95 3.10
CA LEU A 94 8.09 3.28 3.83
C LEU A 94 7.39 4.50 3.21
N ALA A 95 8.15 5.56 2.92
CA ALA A 95 7.63 6.77 2.30
C ALA A 95 7.00 6.47 0.93
N SER A 96 7.74 5.79 0.05
CA SER A 96 7.22 5.36 -1.25
C SER A 96 6.00 4.45 -1.12
N ALA A 97 5.94 3.56 -0.13
CA ALA A 97 4.78 2.70 0.08
C ALA A 97 3.53 3.51 0.45
N VAL A 98 3.64 4.45 1.40
CA VAL A 98 2.51 5.30 1.83
C VAL A 98 1.93 6.10 0.66
N VAL A 99 2.78 6.61 -0.22
CA VAL A 99 2.34 7.36 -1.40
C VAL A 99 1.71 6.44 -2.46
N SER A 100 2.15 5.19 -2.56
CA SER A 100 1.66 4.24 -3.57
C SER A 100 0.41 3.46 -3.15
N VAL A 101 0.17 3.26 -1.85
CA VAL A 101 -1.02 2.55 -1.31
C VAL A 101 -2.35 3.04 -1.92
N PRO A 102 -2.65 4.35 -1.98
CA PRO A 102 -3.95 4.82 -2.48
C PRO A 102 -4.27 4.37 -3.90
N LEU A 103 -3.26 4.33 -4.78
CA LEU A 103 -3.40 3.93 -6.18
C LEU A 103 -3.74 2.45 -6.29
N VAL A 104 -3.01 1.60 -5.56
CA VAL A 104 -3.27 0.16 -5.53
C VAL A 104 -4.62 -0.13 -4.91
N PHE A 105 -4.92 0.50 -3.77
CA PHE A 105 -6.15 0.34 -3.01
C PHE A 105 -7.39 0.69 -3.86
N LYS A 106 -7.42 1.86 -4.52
CA LYS A 106 -8.59 2.28 -5.31
C LYS A 106 -8.84 1.37 -6.51
N ALA A 107 -7.78 1.01 -7.23
CA ALA A 107 -7.87 0.11 -8.38
C ALA A 107 -8.31 -1.31 -7.95
N ALA A 108 -7.71 -1.85 -6.89
CA ALA A 108 -8.08 -3.16 -6.34
C ALA A 108 -9.53 -3.15 -5.83
N ARG A 109 -9.97 -2.07 -5.17
CA ARG A 109 -11.34 -1.95 -4.64
C ARG A 109 -12.35 -1.95 -5.79
N SER A 110 -12.13 -1.14 -6.82
CA SER A 110 -12.97 -1.13 -8.01
C SER A 110 -12.99 -2.51 -8.69
N ALA A 111 -11.86 -3.21 -8.75
CA ALA A 111 -11.78 -4.54 -9.33
C ALA A 111 -12.62 -5.55 -8.51
N PHE A 112 -12.49 -5.56 -7.19
CA PHE A 112 -13.30 -6.42 -6.32
C PHE A 112 -14.80 -6.07 -6.39
N GLU A 113 -15.17 -4.79 -6.43
CA GLU A 113 -16.57 -4.37 -6.57
C GLU A 113 -17.18 -4.80 -7.92
N SER A 114 -16.37 -5.00 -8.96
CA SER A 114 -16.82 -5.50 -10.27
C SER A 114 -17.05 -7.01 -10.35
N VAL A 115 -16.55 -7.78 -9.37
CA VAL A 115 -16.77 -9.24 -9.32
C VAL A 115 -18.23 -9.52 -8.93
N ASP A 116 -18.92 -10.33 -9.73
CA ASP A 116 -20.30 -10.73 -9.45
C ASP A 116 -20.42 -11.45 -8.10
N ALA A 117 -21.20 -10.86 -7.19
CA ALA A 117 -21.48 -11.39 -5.86
C ALA A 117 -22.15 -12.78 -5.90
N ASN A 118 -22.83 -13.15 -6.99
CA ASN A 118 -23.44 -14.47 -7.14
C ASN A 118 -22.40 -15.59 -7.24
N LEU A 119 -21.23 -15.32 -7.84
CA LEU A 119 -20.13 -16.29 -7.89
C LEU A 119 -19.61 -16.61 -6.49
N GLU A 120 -19.50 -15.59 -5.64
CA GLU A 120 -19.09 -15.76 -4.23
C GLU A 120 -20.16 -16.46 -3.40
N LYS A 121 -21.45 -16.17 -3.62
CA LYS A 121 -22.56 -16.88 -2.97
C LYS A 121 -22.57 -18.37 -3.36
N ALA A 122 -22.40 -18.68 -4.65
CA ALA A 122 -22.33 -20.05 -5.13
C ALA A 122 -21.14 -20.81 -4.50
N ALA A 123 -19.98 -20.16 -4.41
CA ALA A 123 -18.80 -20.71 -3.75
C ALA A 123 -19.04 -21.04 -2.26
N ARG A 124 -19.75 -20.18 -1.53
CA ARG A 124 -20.17 -20.45 -0.13
C ARG A 124 -21.10 -21.65 -0.04
N THR A 125 -22.06 -21.79 -0.95
CA THR A 125 -22.97 -22.95 -1.00
C THR A 125 -22.22 -24.26 -1.28
N LEU A 126 -21.11 -24.20 -2.02
CA LEU A 126 -20.21 -25.35 -2.25
C LEU A 126 -19.26 -25.62 -1.06
N GLY A 127 -19.44 -24.95 0.07
CA GLY A 127 -18.71 -25.20 1.31
C GLY A 127 -17.37 -24.47 1.45
N LEU A 128 -17.08 -23.49 0.57
CA LEU A 128 -15.87 -22.68 0.73
C LEU A 128 -16.01 -21.69 1.89
N THR A 129 -14.98 -21.60 2.73
CA THR A 129 -14.83 -20.56 3.76
C THR A 129 -14.57 -19.20 3.11
N GLU A 130 -14.72 -18.09 3.84
CA GLU A 130 -14.45 -16.73 3.31
C GLU A 130 -13.02 -16.59 2.75
N VAL A 131 -12.04 -17.25 3.38
CA VAL A 131 -10.66 -17.31 2.88
C VAL A 131 -10.59 -18.08 1.55
N GLY A 132 -11.32 -19.18 1.44
CA GLY A 132 -11.46 -19.94 0.21
C GLY A 132 -12.13 -19.15 -0.92
N VAL A 133 -13.20 -18.41 -0.60
CA VAL A 133 -13.88 -17.49 -1.54
C VAL A 133 -12.93 -16.42 -2.04
N PHE A 134 -12.17 -15.79 -1.14
CA PHE A 134 -11.17 -14.78 -1.51
C PHE A 134 -10.14 -15.34 -2.50
N PHE A 135 -9.43 -16.42 -2.14
CA PHE A 135 -8.31 -16.92 -2.95
C PHE A 135 -8.75 -17.64 -4.23
N ARG A 136 -9.94 -18.27 -4.25
CA ARG A 136 -10.39 -19.08 -5.40
C ARG A 136 -11.37 -18.36 -6.33
N VAL A 137 -12.01 -17.28 -5.87
CA VAL A 137 -13.04 -16.58 -6.64
C VAL A 137 -12.70 -15.09 -6.77
N SER A 138 -12.74 -14.34 -5.66
CA SER A 138 -12.66 -12.88 -5.71
C SER A 138 -11.32 -12.40 -6.25
N PHE A 139 -10.21 -12.92 -5.73
CA PHE A 139 -8.86 -12.50 -6.10
C PHE A 139 -8.49 -12.88 -7.55
N PRO A 140 -8.70 -14.12 -8.03
CA PRO A 140 -8.44 -14.47 -9.43
C PRO A 140 -9.26 -13.65 -10.44
N LEU A 141 -10.53 -13.38 -10.13
CA LEU A 141 -11.41 -12.61 -11.00
C LEU A 141 -11.04 -11.11 -11.02
N ALA A 142 -10.62 -10.55 -9.89
CA ALA A 142 -10.18 -9.16 -9.78
C ALA A 142 -8.71 -8.93 -10.21
N TRP A 143 -7.94 -9.99 -10.46
CA TRP A 143 -6.48 -9.94 -10.65
C TRP A 143 -6.01 -8.91 -11.68
N ARG A 144 -6.71 -8.79 -12.82
CA ARG A 144 -6.34 -7.83 -13.87
C ARG A 144 -6.40 -6.38 -13.39
N GLY A 145 -7.46 -6.03 -12.66
CA GLY A 145 -7.61 -4.69 -12.09
C GLY A 145 -6.63 -4.41 -10.95
N ILE A 146 -6.38 -5.43 -10.11
CA ILE A 146 -5.36 -5.34 -9.05
C ILE A 146 -3.97 -5.09 -9.65
N MET A 147 -3.60 -5.83 -10.70
CA MET A 147 -2.30 -5.67 -11.35
C MET A 147 -2.15 -4.31 -12.04
N ALA A 148 -3.20 -3.80 -12.69
CA ALA A 148 -3.19 -2.45 -13.24
C ALA A 148 -2.92 -1.41 -12.15
N GLY A 149 -3.61 -1.50 -11.00
CA GLY A 149 -3.36 -0.65 -9.83
C GLY A 149 -1.95 -0.78 -9.27
N THR A 150 -1.44 -2.00 -9.21
CA THR A 150 -0.10 -2.31 -8.70
C THR A 150 0.99 -1.72 -9.60
N MET A 151 0.81 -1.79 -10.92
CA MET A 151 1.74 -1.17 -11.88
C MET A 151 1.74 0.36 -11.75
N LEU A 152 0.58 0.98 -11.55
CA LEU A 152 0.48 2.42 -11.27
C LEU A 152 1.16 2.78 -9.93
N GLY A 153 0.92 1.98 -8.89
CA GLY A 153 1.59 2.12 -7.59
C GLY A 153 3.11 2.00 -7.70
N PHE A 154 3.62 1.07 -8.51
CA PHE A 154 5.05 0.93 -8.78
C PHE A 154 5.63 2.14 -9.51
N ALA A 155 4.96 2.59 -10.58
CA ALA A 155 5.36 3.80 -11.30
C ALA A 155 5.40 5.02 -10.37
N ARG A 156 4.41 5.13 -9.47
CA ARG A 156 4.36 6.20 -8.46
C ARG A 156 5.49 6.10 -7.43
N ALA A 157 5.84 4.88 -7.00
CA ALA A 157 6.93 4.65 -6.05
C ALA A 157 8.30 4.99 -6.65
N MET A 158 8.54 4.63 -7.91
CA MET A 158 9.78 4.98 -8.62
C MET A 158 9.96 6.50 -8.78
N GLY A 159 8.86 7.22 -8.97
CA GLY A 159 8.87 8.68 -9.12
C GLY A 159 8.79 9.46 -7.80
N GLU A 160 8.80 8.79 -6.64
CA GLU A 160 8.68 9.48 -5.36
C GLU A 160 10.01 10.09 -4.90
N PHE A 161 9.98 11.41 -4.67
CA PHE A 161 11.14 12.19 -4.25
C PHE A 161 10.84 13.11 -3.06
N GLY A 162 9.64 13.68 -2.97
CA GLY A 162 9.34 14.73 -2.00
C GLY A 162 9.27 14.21 -0.56
N ALA A 163 8.59 13.08 -0.35
CA ALA A 163 8.53 12.44 0.97
C ALA A 163 9.85 11.74 1.33
N THR A 164 10.53 11.15 0.35
CA THR A 164 11.79 10.41 0.55
C THR A 164 12.98 11.31 0.85
N LEU A 165 12.98 12.57 0.42
CA LEU A 165 14.02 13.54 0.81
C LEU A 165 13.93 13.97 2.27
N MET A 166 12.71 13.99 2.83
CA MET A 166 12.50 14.44 4.20
C MET A 166 12.81 13.34 5.19
N VAL A 167 12.45 12.09 4.84
CA VAL A 167 12.58 10.93 5.73
C VAL A 167 13.94 10.33 5.64
#